data_AF-A0A897NG02-F1
#
_entry.id   AF-A0A897NG02-F1
#
_cell.length_a   1.000
_cell.length_b   1.000
_cell.length_c   1.000
_cell.angle_alpha   90.00
_cell.angle_beta   90.00
_cell.angle_gamma   90.00
#
_symmetry.space_group_name_H-M   'P 1'
#
loop_
_entity.id
_entity.type
_entity.pdbx_description
1 polymer ?
#
loop_
_entity_poly.entity_id
_entity_poly.type
_entity_poly.pdbx_seq_one_letter_code
_entity_poly.pdbx_strand_id
1 'polypeptide(L)'
;MTQYGMVIDQERCIGCQACSTACIEENNVGLGQVWNRVLTEGGDSIETPSGSYPIDGSDGTASLSMDFQPTACQHCENAPCVKVCPVNATYTREDGIVEIDYEKCIGCRYCMAACPYNARVFNYDEPEHVPAEGTGNVPKRSQGVVEKCTFCSHRVEEDLDPACVNACPADARIFGDLDDPDSTVSKYVDKYETHQLLEDLETSPSTYYVRGEMTPGRQRVGTELEGTARKDVSLPDGGERQ
;
A
#
# COMPACT_ATOMS: atom_id res chain seq x y z
N MET A 1 5.40 16.96 13.79
CA MET A 1 5.91 16.75 12.42
C MET A 1 4.89 15.84 11.77
N THR A 2 4.73 15.88 10.46
CA THR A 2 3.75 14.99 9.80
C THR A 2 4.35 13.59 9.71
N GLN A 3 3.55 12.55 9.96
CA GLN A 3 3.95 11.15 9.79
C GLN A 3 2.97 10.48 8.84
N TYR A 4 3.34 10.32 7.57
CA TYR A 4 2.42 9.72 6.60
C TYR A 4 2.25 8.22 6.83
N GLY A 5 0.99 7.78 6.84
CA GLY A 5 0.63 6.39 6.99
C GLY A 5 -0.60 6.00 6.19
N MET A 6 -0.87 4.70 6.18
CA MET A 6 -2.00 4.12 5.44
C MET A 6 -2.75 3.13 6.30
N VAL A 7 -4.08 3.19 6.28
CA VAL A 7 -4.96 2.11 6.74
C VAL A 7 -5.48 1.37 5.51
N ILE A 8 -5.39 0.04 5.52
CA ILE A 8 -5.95 -0.86 4.52
C ILE A 8 -7.06 -1.67 5.19
N ASP A 9 -8.30 -1.43 4.81
CA ASP A 9 -9.46 -2.19 5.26
C ASP A 9 -9.61 -3.46 4.42
N GLN A 10 -9.29 -4.61 5.03
CA GLN A 10 -9.34 -5.91 4.36
C GLN A 10 -10.78 -6.37 4.14
N GLU A 11 -11.71 -6.01 5.03
CA GLU A 11 -13.13 -6.35 4.94
C GLU A 11 -13.81 -5.62 3.76
N ARG A 12 -13.25 -4.48 3.34
CA ARG A 12 -13.71 -3.76 2.14
C ARG A 12 -13.00 -4.18 0.86
N CYS A 13 -11.86 -4.86 0.95
CA CYS A 13 -11.09 -5.19 -0.23
C CYS A 13 -11.80 -6.25 -1.07
N ILE A 14 -12.09 -5.93 -2.34
CA ILE A 14 -12.77 -6.84 -3.27
C ILE A 14 -11.83 -7.50 -4.29
N GLY A 15 -10.51 -7.40 -4.10
CA GLY A 15 -9.54 -8.06 -4.99
C GLY A 15 -9.40 -7.45 -6.40
N CYS A 16 -10.03 -6.31 -6.70
CA CYS A 16 -10.17 -5.80 -8.08
C CYS A 16 -8.89 -5.36 -8.82
N GLN A 17 -7.72 -5.36 -8.17
CA GLN A 17 -6.41 -4.92 -8.72
C GLN A 17 -6.34 -3.47 -9.23
N ALA A 18 -7.39 -2.65 -9.12
CA ALA A 18 -7.38 -1.25 -9.59
C ALA A 18 -6.26 -0.42 -8.95
N CYS A 19 -5.98 -0.65 -7.66
CA CYS A 19 -4.89 0.00 -6.94
C CYS A 19 -3.49 -0.41 -7.43
N SER A 20 -3.36 -1.59 -8.03
CA SER A 20 -2.11 -2.11 -8.60
C SER A 20 -1.86 -1.44 -9.95
N THR A 21 -2.86 -1.44 -10.83
CA THR A 21 -2.80 -0.80 -12.15
C THR A 21 -2.56 0.71 -12.04
N ALA A 22 -3.30 1.40 -11.18
CA ALA A 22 -3.11 2.84 -10.97
C ALA A 22 -1.69 3.17 -10.45
N CYS A 23 -1.10 2.29 -9.64
CA CYS A 23 0.27 2.46 -9.17
C CYS A 23 1.28 2.33 -10.32
N ILE A 24 1.05 1.39 -11.26
CA ILE A 24 1.90 1.18 -12.43
C ILE A 24 1.86 2.39 -13.35
N GLU A 25 0.66 2.88 -13.67
CA GLU A 25 0.47 4.03 -14.55
C GLU A 25 1.04 5.33 -13.95
N GLU A 26 0.72 5.61 -12.68
CA GLU A 26 1.14 6.85 -12.00
C GLU A 26 2.66 6.91 -11.80
N ASN A 27 3.27 5.79 -11.42
CA ASN A 27 4.67 5.78 -11.03
C ASN A 27 5.58 5.27 -12.15
N ASN A 28 5.13 5.17 -13.40
CA ASN A 28 5.96 4.68 -14.51
C ASN A 28 6.68 3.35 -14.18
N VAL A 29 5.97 2.40 -13.57
CA VAL A 29 6.56 1.10 -13.19
C VAL A 29 6.78 0.26 -14.45
N GLY A 30 7.91 -0.46 -14.51
CA GLY A 30 8.23 -1.33 -15.63
C GLY A 30 7.25 -2.50 -15.77
N LEU A 31 7.06 -2.99 -17.00
CA LEU A 31 6.29 -4.19 -17.28
C LEU A 31 6.84 -5.39 -16.49
N GLY A 32 5.92 -6.23 -16.01
CA GLY A 32 6.27 -7.39 -15.18
C GLY A 32 6.65 -7.04 -13.73
N GLN A 33 6.69 -5.76 -13.37
CA GLN A 33 6.90 -5.32 -12.00
C GLN A 33 5.61 -4.77 -11.40
N VAL A 34 5.42 -5.03 -10.10
CA VAL A 34 4.23 -4.58 -9.36
C VAL A 34 4.68 -4.12 -7.97
N TRP A 35 4.52 -2.83 -7.69
CA TRP A 35 4.85 -2.26 -6.37
C TRP A 35 3.76 -2.51 -5.32
N ASN A 36 2.51 -2.63 -5.77
CA ASN A 36 1.34 -2.80 -4.93
C ASN A 36 0.61 -4.07 -5.36
N ARG A 37 0.67 -5.13 -4.54
CA ARG A 37 0.14 -6.46 -4.87
C ARG A 37 -1.12 -6.70 -4.08
N VAL A 38 -2.16 -7.27 -4.69
CA VAL A 38 -3.34 -7.74 -3.96
C VAL A 38 -3.29 -9.25 -3.89
N LEU A 39 -2.76 -9.78 -2.78
CA LEU A 39 -2.62 -11.22 -2.56
C LEU A 39 -3.95 -11.83 -2.10
N THR A 40 -4.11 -13.14 -2.27
CA THR A 40 -5.23 -13.89 -1.70
C THR A 40 -4.72 -14.78 -0.59
N GLU A 41 -5.36 -14.77 0.57
CA GLU A 41 -4.98 -15.60 1.72
C GLU A 41 -5.49 -17.04 1.54
N GLY A 42 -4.60 -18.01 1.78
CA GLY A 42 -4.94 -19.44 1.85
C GLY A 42 -5.20 -20.14 0.51
N GLY A 43 -5.12 -19.44 -0.63
CA GLY A 43 -5.11 -20.05 -1.96
C GLY A 43 -3.70 -20.37 -2.46
N ASP A 44 -3.58 -21.32 -3.40
CA ASP A 44 -2.31 -21.69 -4.05
C ASP A 44 -1.75 -20.58 -4.96
N SER A 45 -2.61 -19.66 -5.39
CA SER A 45 -2.29 -18.53 -6.26
C SER A 45 -3.10 -17.28 -5.89
N ILE A 46 -2.74 -16.15 -6.49
CA ILE A 46 -3.38 -14.85 -6.26
C ILE A 46 -4.87 -14.80 -6.64
N GLU A 47 -5.38 -15.76 -7.40
CA GLU A 47 -6.78 -15.79 -7.89
C GLU A 47 -7.57 -17.02 -7.43
N THR A 48 -7.02 -17.79 -6.48
CA THR A 48 -7.67 -19.02 -6.00
C THR A 48 -8.18 -18.87 -4.57
N PRO A 49 -9.41 -19.32 -4.26
CA PRO A 49 -9.95 -19.29 -2.90
C PRO A 49 -9.20 -20.26 -1.98
N SER A 50 -9.25 -19.96 -0.68
CA SER A 50 -8.94 -20.93 0.34
C SER A 50 -10.08 -21.94 0.50
N GLY A 51 -9.76 -23.13 1.01
CA GLY A 51 -10.74 -24.19 1.27
C GLY A 51 -10.79 -25.30 0.22
N SER A 52 -11.88 -26.08 0.20
CA SER A 52 -12.04 -27.27 -0.64
C SER A 52 -13.38 -27.29 -1.39
N TYR A 53 -13.36 -27.91 -2.59
CA TYR A 53 -14.52 -28.14 -3.46
C TYR A 53 -14.45 -29.60 -3.97
N PRO A 54 -15.57 -30.36 -4.13
CA PRO A 54 -16.97 -29.94 -4.12
C PRO A 54 -17.63 -29.77 -2.74
N ILE A 55 -18.71 -28.98 -2.74
CA ILE A 55 -19.60 -28.72 -1.58
C ILE A 55 -20.56 -29.90 -1.37
N ASP A 56 -20.14 -31.16 -1.55
CA ASP A 56 -21.00 -32.34 -1.38
C ASP A 56 -20.71 -33.14 -0.10
N GLY A 57 -19.85 -32.61 0.78
CA GLY A 57 -19.95 -32.86 2.21
C GLY A 57 -19.65 -34.28 2.68
N SER A 58 -18.70 -34.98 2.06
CA SER A 58 -18.28 -36.30 2.57
C SER A 58 -17.68 -36.26 4.00
N ASP A 59 -17.28 -35.08 4.49
CA ASP A 59 -16.90 -34.81 5.89
C ASP A 59 -17.59 -33.57 6.52
N GLY A 60 -18.46 -32.87 5.77
CA GLY A 60 -19.20 -31.70 6.25
C GLY A 60 -18.42 -30.38 6.38
N THR A 61 -17.22 -30.24 5.79
CA THR A 61 -16.34 -29.08 6.04
C THR A 61 -16.18 -28.06 4.88
N ALA A 62 -17.09 -28.08 3.90
CA ALA A 62 -16.99 -27.17 2.74
C ALA A 62 -17.06 -25.68 3.15
N SER A 63 -15.95 -24.97 3.00
CA SER A 63 -15.84 -23.52 3.23
C SER A 63 -14.87 -22.94 2.20
N LEU A 64 -15.40 -22.34 1.13
CA LEU A 64 -14.60 -21.53 0.22
C LEU A 64 -14.64 -20.07 0.70
N SER A 65 -13.47 -19.45 0.84
CA SER A 65 -13.32 -18.04 1.21
C SER A 65 -12.29 -17.34 0.34
N MET A 66 -12.53 -16.08 0.04
CA MET A 66 -11.63 -15.19 -0.68
C MET A 66 -11.34 -13.99 0.21
N ASP A 67 -10.21 -14.05 0.92
CA ASP A 67 -9.72 -12.94 1.73
C ASP A 67 -8.51 -12.32 1.02
N PHE A 68 -8.49 -10.99 0.94
CA PHE A 68 -7.46 -10.28 0.21
C PHE A 68 -6.47 -9.60 1.15
N GLN A 69 -5.20 -9.68 0.80
CA GLN A 69 -4.08 -9.06 1.51
C GLN A 69 -3.34 -8.10 0.56
N PRO A 70 -3.80 -6.85 0.45
CA PRO A 70 -3.09 -5.83 -0.31
C PRO A 70 -1.77 -5.47 0.38
N THR A 71 -0.65 -5.73 -0.29
CA THR A 71 0.70 -5.60 0.28
C THR A 71 1.61 -4.80 -0.66
N ALA A 72 2.06 -3.65 -0.15
CA ALA A 72 3.03 -2.77 -0.78
C ALA A 72 4.24 -2.53 0.17
N CYS A 73 5.02 -1.47 -0.05
CA CYS A 73 6.00 -1.04 0.94
C CYS A 73 5.29 -0.51 2.19
N GLN A 74 5.75 -0.91 3.37
CA GLN A 74 5.13 -0.55 4.64
C GLN A 74 5.71 0.73 5.28
N HIS A 75 6.63 1.41 4.60
CA HIS A 75 7.25 2.67 5.06
C HIS A 75 7.63 2.65 6.56
N CYS A 76 8.37 1.61 6.92
CA CYS A 76 8.74 1.29 8.29
C CYS A 76 9.56 2.41 8.95
N GLU A 77 9.23 2.79 10.18
CA GLU A 77 10.05 3.70 10.98
C GLU A 77 11.40 3.07 11.28
N ASN A 78 11.39 1.81 11.75
CA ASN A 78 12.59 1.01 11.99
C ASN A 78 12.98 0.22 10.73
N ALA A 79 13.19 0.90 9.60
CA ALA A 79 13.40 0.29 8.29
C ALA A 79 14.73 -0.51 8.18
N PRO A 80 14.70 -1.86 8.09
CA PRO A 80 15.93 -2.64 7.90
C PRO A 80 16.58 -2.36 6.54
N CYS A 81 15.75 -2.11 5.52
CA CYS A 81 16.19 -1.80 4.17
C CYS A 81 17.01 -0.50 4.06
N VAL A 82 16.78 0.48 4.95
CA VAL A 82 17.59 1.72 5.07
C VAL A 82 18.95 1.40 5.68
N LYS A 83 18.96 0.66 6.79
CA LYS A 83 20.19 0.32 7.54
C LYS A 83 21.21 -0.49 6.74
N VAL A 84 20.76 -1.31 5.78
CA VAL A 84 21.64 -2.19 5.00
C VAL A 84 22.17 -1.55 3.71
N CYS A 85 21.76 -0.34 3.35
CA CYS A 85 22.18 0.28 2.10
C CYS A 85 23.61 0.84 2.23
N PRO A 86 24.63 0.27 1.54
CA PRO A 86 26.02 0.67 1.75
C PRO A 86 26.37 2.07 1.22
N VAL A 87 25.50 2.65 0.40
CA VAL A 87 25.68 3.94 -0.28
C VAL A 87 24.63 4.97 0.13
N ASN A 88 23.82 4.68 1.16
CA ASN A 88 22.73 5.54 1.63
C ASN A 88 21.77 5.98 0.51
N ALA A 89 21.54 5.12 -0.49
CA ALA A 89 20.58 5.37 -1.55
C ALA A 89 19.14 5.29 -1.04
N THR A 90 18.85 4.49 -0.01
CA THR A 90 17.52 4.49 0.62
C THR A 90 17.59 5.15 1.98
N TYR A 91 16.62 6.02 2.25
CA TYR A 91 16.59 6.90 3.42
C TYR A 91 15.14 7.13 3.85
N THR A 92 14.94 7.59 5.09
CA THR A 92 13.63 8.01 5.60
C THR A 92 13.56 9.53 5.55
N ARG A 93 12.50 10.07 4.94
CA ARG A 93 12.18 11.50 4.96
C ARG A 93 11.74 11.96 6.34
N GLU A 94 11.69 13.28 6.53
CA GLU A 94 11.17 13.88 7.77
C GLU A 94 9.69 13.55 8.01
N ASP A 95 8.95 13.23 6.95
CA ASP A 95 7.52 12.88 6.97
C ASP A 95 7.23 11.38 7.06
N GLY A 96 8.26 10.57 7.40
CA GLY A 96 8.14 9.12 7.56
C GLY A 96 8.21 8.31 6.26
N ILE A 97 8.15 8.95 5.08
CA ILE A 97 8.24 8.24 3.81
C ILE A 97 9.68 7.71 3.62
N VAL A 98 9.83 6.38 3.66
CA VAL A 98 11.06 5.72 3.16
C VAL A 98 11.14 5.94 1.66
N GLU A 99 12.26 6.43 1.12
CA GLU A 99 12.46 6.73 -0.31
C GLU A 99 13.76 6.09 -0.85
N ILE A 100 13.97 6.15 -2.17
CA ILE A 100 15.19 5.71 -2.85
C ILE A 100 15.67 6.82 -3.76
N ASP A 101 16.88 7.28 -3.53
CA ASP A 101 17.69 8.04 -4.49
C ASP A 101 18.20 7.07 -5.55
N TYR A 102 17.59 7.13 -6.74
CA TYR A 102 17.91 6.23 -7.84
C TYR A 102 19.31 6.48 -8.41
N GLU A 103 19.85 7.70 -8.34
CA GLU A 103 21.18 8.03 -8.83
C GLU A 103 22.28 7.45 -7.94
N LYS A 104 22.04 7.38 -6.62
CA LYS A 104 22.95 6.72 -5.67
C LYS A 104 22.85 5.20 -5.69
N CYS A 105 21.77 4.63 -6.24
CA CYS A 105 21.52 3.19 -6.16
C CYS A 105 22.51 2.40 -7.02
N ILE A 106 23.42 1.67 -6.39
CA ILE A 106 24.41 0.81 -7.08
C ILE A 106 23.88 -0.61 -7.42
N GLY A 107 22.60 -0.87 -7.18
CA GLY A 107 21.98 -2.15 -7.54
C GLY A 107 22.46 -3.39 -6.78
N CYS A 108 23.02 -3.25 -5.57
CA CYS A 108 23.51 -4.38 -4.77
C CYS A 108 22.41 -5.29 -4.18
N ARG A 109 21.14 -4.84 -4.19
CA ARG A 109 19.93 -5.59 -3.76
C ARG A 109 19.88 -6.02 -2.28
N TYR A 110 20.81 -5.60 -1.43
CA TYR A 110 20.74 -5.89 0.02
C TYR A 110 19.45 -5.37 0.66
N CYS A 111 18.96 -4.22 0.22
CA CYS A 111 17.69 -3.68 0.70
C CYS A 111 16.48 -4.57 0.36
N MET A 112 16.53 -5.35 -0.73
CA MET A 112 15.50 -6.33 -1.06
C MET A 112 15.56 -7.52 -0.11
N ALA A 113 16.75 -8.08 0.09
CA ALA A 113 16.95 -9.20 1.01
C ALA A 113 16.59 -8.87 2.46
N ALA A 114 16.79 -7.61 2.88
CA ALA A 114 16.46 -7.15 4.22
C ALA A 114 14.98 -6.77 4.42
N CYS A 115 14.19 -6.65 3.34
CA CYS A 115 12.79 -6.24 3.46
C CYS A 115 11.91 -7.46 3.76
N PRO A 116 11.28 -7.55 4.95
CA PRO A 116 10.51 -8.75 5.32
C PRO A 116 9.22 -8.90 4.51
N TYR A 117 8.75 -7.82 3.88
CA TYR A 117 7.54 -7.78 3.07
C TYR A 117 7.78 -8.11 1.59
N ASN A 118 9.04 -8.30 1.18
CA ASN A 118 9.44 -8.43 -0.22
C ASN A 118 8.82 -7.33 -1.11
N ALA A 119 8.87 -6.08 -0.64
CA ALA A 119 8.16 -4.94 -1.24
C ALA A 119 9.02 -4.09 -2.18
N ARG A 120 10.21 -4.60 -2.53
CA ARG A 120 11.18 -3.94 -3.40
C ARG A 120 11.36 -4.77 -4.67
N VAL A 121 11.39 -4.11 -5.82
CA VAL A 121 11.63 -4.73 -7.13
C VAL A 121 12.94 -4.22 -7.72
N PHE A 122 13.56 -4.98 -8.60
CA PHE A 122 14.83 -4.61 -9.24
C PHE A 122 14.67 -4.52 -10.75
N ASN A 123 15.23 -3.48 -11.34
CA ASN A 123 15.27 -3.29 -12.80
C ASN A 123 16.42 -4.14 -13.37
N TYR A 124 16.11 -5.40 -13.71
CA TYR A 124 17.08 -6.32 -14.30
C TYR A 124 17.53 -5.90 -15.68
N ASP A 125 16.57 -5.47 -16.49
CA ASP A 125 16.73 -5.00 -17.85
C ASP A 125 16.30 -3.52 -17.93
N GLU A 126 16.46 -2.90 -19.10
CA GLU A 126 15.87 -1.59 -19.36
C GLU A 126 14.35 -1.69 -19.21
N PRO A 127 13.72 -0.92 -18.31
CA PRO A 127 12.28 -1.06 -18.07
C PRO A 127 11.46 -0.79 -19.32
N GLU A 128 10.66 -1.77 -19.72
CA GLU A 128 9.63 -1.60 -20.75
C GLU A 128 8.34 -1.05 -20.13
N HIS A 129 7.56 -0.24 -20.87
CA HIS A 129 6.34 0.38 -20.36
C HIS A 129 5.18 0.29 -21.36
N VAL A 130 3.96 0.08 -20.85
CA VAL A 130 2.68 0.14 -21.60
C VAL A 130 1.69 0.83 -20.65
N PRO A 131 1.31 2.12 -20.82
CA PRO A 131 1.01 2.87 -22.05
C PRO A 131 1.97 4.07 -22.31
N ALA A 132 1.90 4.64 -23.52
CA ALA A 132 2.85 5.55 -24.18
C ALA A 132 3.95 6.24 -23.34
N GLU A 133 3.65 6.94 -22.22
CA GLU A 133 4.63 7.44 -21.23
C GLU A 133 4.02 7.58 -19.80
N GLY A 134 3.25 6.60 -19.32
CA GLY A 134 2.54 6.66 -18.01
C GLY A 134 1.79 7.98 -17.80
N THR A 135 1.69 8.48 -16.56
CA THR A 135 1.15 9.84 -16.30
C THR A 135 2.12 10.96 -16.67
N GLY A 136 3.40 10.66 -16.90
CA GLY A 136 4.47 11.65 -17.09
C GLY A 136 4.93 12.36 -15.81
N ASN A 137 4.35 12.04 -14.64
CA ASN A 137 4.61 12.74 -13.38
C ASN A 137 5.91 12.31 -12.69
N VAL A 138 6.37 11.07 -12.95
CA VAL A 138 7.57 10.50 -12.32
C VAL A 138 8.56 10.08 -13.41
N PRO A 139 9.87 10.40 -13.31
CA PRO A 139 10.84 9.97 -14.31
C PRO A 139 10.94 8.43 -14.38
N LYS A 140 11.27 7.94 -15.58
CA LYS A 140 11.65 6.54 -15.80
C LYS A 140 12.94 6.26 -15.03
N ARG A 141 13.05 5.07 -14.44
CA ARG A 141 14.25 4.63 -13.75
C ARG A 141 15.10 3.79 -14.70
N SER A 142 16.42 3.89 -14.55
CA SER A 142 17.35 3.12 -15.38
C SER A 142 17.34 1.64 -15.01
N GLN A 143 17.91 0.81 -15.88
CA GLN A 143 18.39 -0.51 -15.50
C GLN A 143 19.33 -0.42 -14.28
N GLY A 144 19.32 -1.44 -13.42
CA GLY A 144 20.28 -1.60 -12.35
C GLY A 144 19.88 -0.98 -11.01
N VAL A 145 18.73 -0.31 -10.92
CA VAL A 145 18.24 0.29 -9.66
C VAL A 145 17.12 -0.53 -9.03
N VAL A 146 16.96 -0.34 -7.71
CA VAL A 146 15.85 -0.91 -6.94
C VAL A 146 14.72 0.10 -6.87
N GLU A 147 13.49 -0.38 -6.97
CA GLU A 147 12.27 0.39 -6.87
C GLU A 147 11.33 -0.16 -5.78
N LYS A 148 10.36 0.65 -5.36
CA LYS A 148 9.28 0.29 -4.43
C LYS A 148 8.20 1.37 -4.42
N CYS A 149 7.05 1.06 -3.84
CA CYS A 149 6.06 2.07 -3.46
C CYS A 149 6.69 3.20 -2.64
N THR A 150 6.42 4.44 -3.00
CA THR A 150 6.90 5.68 -2.36
C THR A 150 5.78 6.44 -1.65
N PHE A 151 4.64 5.79 -1.38
CA PHE A 151 3.37 6.48 -1.07
C PHE A 151 3.00 7.57 -2.08
N CYS A 152 3.48 7.44 -3.34
CA CYS A 152 3.34 8.49 -4.35
C CYS A 152 3.83 9.84 -3.82
N SER A 153 5.06 9.89 -3.28
CA SER A 153 5.69 11.09 -2.72
C SER A 153 5.47 12.36 -3.56
N HIS A 154 5.58 12.24 -4.89
CA HIS A 154 5.35 13.31 -5.85
C HIS A 154 3.91 13.89 -5.82
N ARG A 155 2.90 13.08 -5.51
CA ARG A 155 1.51 13.53 -5.34
C ARG A 155 1.30 14.14 -3.97
N VAL A 156 1.90 13.54 -2.95
CA VAL A 156 1.81 14.03 -1.57
C VAL A 156 2.42 15.43 -1.44
N GLU A 157 3.50 15.71 -2.17
CA GLU A 157 4.11 17.05 -2.26
C GLU A 157 3.21 18.12 -2.93
N GLU A 158 2.20 17.69 -3.68
CA GLU A 158 1.18 18.55 -4.30
C GLU A 158 -0.16 18.51 -3.54
N ASP A 159 -0.16 18.03 -2.29
CA ASP A 159 -1.35 17.86 -1.47
C ASP A 159 -2.43 16.94 -2.12
N LEU A 160 -2.00 15.94 -2.90
CA LEU A 160 -2.87 14.94 -3.54
C LEU A 160 -2.69 13.55 -2.94
N ASP A 161 -3.79 12.79 -2.84
CA ASP A 161 -3.70 11.40 -2.38
C ASP A 161 -2.91 10.50 -3.32
N PRO A 162 -2.29 9.43 -2.79
CA PRO A 162 -1.70 8.38 -3.61
C PRO A 162 -2.69 7.83 -4.65
N ALA A 163 -2.20 7.55 -5.86
CA ALA A 163 -3.06 7.05 -6.94
C ALA A 163 -3.80 5.76 -6.59
N CYS A 164 -3.18 4.88 -5.79
CA CYS A 164 -3.80 3.64 -5.34
C CYS A 164 -4.99 3.85 -4.38
N VAL A 165 -5.01 4.97 -3.64
CA VAL A 165 -6.11 5.38 -2.77
C VAL A 165 -7.27 5.88 -3.64
N ASN A 166 -6.99 6.82 -4.55
CA ASN A 166 -8.00 7.39 -5.45
C ASN A 166 -8.67 6.34 -6.35
N ALA A 167 -7.90 5.37 -6.82
CA ALA A 167 -8.37 4.32 -7.71
C ALA A 167 -9.19 3.21 -7.00
N CYS A 168 -9.19 3.13 -5.68
CA CYS A 168 -9.83 2.01 -4.97
C CYS A 168 -11.36 2.15 -4.95
N PRO A 169 -12.14 1.36 -5.73
CA PRO A 169 -13.58 1.57 -5.83
C PRO A 169 -14.35 1.18 -4.56
N ALA A 170 -13.72 0.40 -3.68
CA ALA A 170 -14.30 -0.01 -2.41
C ALA A 170 -13.89 0.89 -1.25
N ASP A 171 -13.09 1.94 -1.50
CA ASP A 171 -12.59 2.85 -0.46
C ASP A 171 -11.89 2.11 0.70
N ALA A 172 -11.17 1.04 0.36
CA ALA A 172 -10.45 0.16 1.28
C ALA A 172 -9.07 0.69 1.67
N ARG A 173 -8.61 1.80 1.06
CA ARG A 173 -7.30 2.41 1.35
C ARG A 173 -7.53 3.83 1.82
N ILE A 174 -6.97 4.16 2.97
CA ILE A 174 -7.09 5.46 3.62
C ILE A 174 -5.67 5.92 3.90
N PHE A 175 -5.33 7.13 3.47
CA PHE A 175 -3.99 7.68 3.60
C PHE A 175 -4.07 9.06 4.24
N GLY A 176 -3.09 9.39 5.08
CA GLY A 176 -3.06 10.68 5.77
C GLY A 176 -1.92 10.78 6.78
N ASP A 177 -1.99 11.82 7.60
CA ASP A 177 -1.05 12.08 8.68
C ASP A 177 -1.46 11.33 9.96
N LEU A 178 -0.64 10.38 10.40
CA LEU A 178 -0.82 9.61 11.63
C LEU A 178 -0.62 10.46 12.90
N ASP A 179 0.08 11.60 12.80
CA ASP A 179 0.30 12.51 13.92
C ASP A 179 -0.83 13.56 14.06
N ASP A 180 -1.69 13.69 13.04
CA ASP A 180 -2.88 14.55 13.11
C ASP A 180 -4.08 13.74 13.65
N PRO A 181 -4.57 14.01 14.88
CA PRO A 181 -5.71 13.30 15.46
C PRO A 181 -7.03 13.56 14.69
N ASP A 182 -7.10 14.62 13.89
CA ASP A 182 -8.25 14.92 13.06
C ASP A 182 -8.23 14.16 11.72
N SER A 183 -7.11 13.54 11.35
CA SER A 183 -7.01 12.77 10.12
C SER A 183 -7.82 11.48 10.21
N THR A 184 -8.35 11.03 9.07
CA THR A 184 -9.12 9.79 9.01
C THR A 184 -8.26 8.56 9.29
N VAL A 185 -6.99 8.58 8.89
CA VAL A 185 -6.08 7.47 9.20
C VAL A 185 -5.89 7.33 10.72
N SER A 186 -5.66 8.42 11.45
CA SER A 186 -5.51 8.42 12.91
C SER A 186 -6.78 7.98 13.61
N LYS A 187 -7.93 8.50 13.18
CA LYS A 187 -9.25 8.10 13.69
C LYS A 187 -9.53 6.61 13.48
N TYR A 188 -9.08 6.05 12.36
CA TYR A 188 -9.29 4.63 12.07
C TYR A 188 -8.40 3.73 12.91
N VAL A 189 -7.15 4.12 13.11
CA VAL A 189 -6.22 3.41 14.01
C VAL A 189 -6.72 3.41 15.46
N ASP A 190 -7.32 4.51 15.93
CA ASP A 190 -7.88 4.62 17.29
C ASP A 190 -9.23 3.89 17.46
N LYS A 191 -10.10 3.95 16.44
CA LYS A 191 -11.49 3.46 16.53
C LYS A 191 -11.66 1.98 16.22
N TYR A 192 -10.89 1.44 15.26
CA TYR A 192 -11.07 0.07 14.76
C TYR A 192 -9.96 -0.85 15.25
N GLU A 193 -10.24 -2.15 15.30
CA GLU A 193 -9.21 -3.16 15.53
C GLU A 193 -8.26 -3.17 14.32
N THR A 194 -7.05 -2.67 14.55
CA THR A 194 -6.00 -2.64 13.54
C THR A 194 -4.80 -3.46 13.98
N HIS A 195 -4.08 -4.01 13.01
CA HIS A 195 -2.82 -4.70 13.22
C HIS A 195 -1.80 -4.29 12.18
N GLN A 196 -0.53 -4.55 12.46
CA GLN A 196 0.55 -4.37 11.50
C GLN A 196 1.06 -5.74 11.06
N LEU A 197 1.66 -5.81 9.87
CA LEU A 197 2.24 -7.06 9.40
C LEU A 197 3.58 -7.32 10.12
N LEU A 198 3.79 -8.57 10.54
CA LEU A 198 5.07 -9.04 11.10
C LEU A 198 5.56 -8.19 12.29
N GLU A 199 4.66 -7.90 13.23
CA GLU A 199 4.94 -7.10 14.44
C GLU A 199 6.11 -7.65 15.27
N ASP A 200 6.30 -8.97 15.26
CA ASP A 200 7.39 -9.68 15.94
C ASP A 200 8.79 -9.29 15.43
N LEU A 201 8.88 -8.70 14.23
CA LEU A 201 10.13 -8.21 13.65
C LEU A 201 10.46 -6.77 14.05
N GLU A 202 9.60 -6.11 14.83
CA GLU A 202 9.82 -4.76 15.41
C GLU A 202 10.20 -3.69 14.36
N THR A 203 9.74 -3.85 13.11
CA THR A 203 10.05 -2.89 12.03
C THR A 203 9.24 -1.59 12.14
N SER A 204 8.21 -1.54 13.00
CA SER A 204 7.30 -0.40 13.16
C SER A 204 6.77 0.13 11.81
N PRO A 205 5.96 -0.65 11.08
CA PRO A 205 5.29 -0.20 9.86
C PRO A 205 4.51 1.12 10.02
N SER A 206 4.34 1.88 8.94
CA SER A 206 3.39 3.00 8.88
C SER A 206 2.08 2.62 8.19
N THR A 207 1.88 1.32 7.94
CA THR A 207 0.64 0.78 7.37
C THR A 207 -0.05 -0.10 8.40
N TYR A 208 -1.35 0.11 8.55
CA TYR A 208 -2.24 -0.61 9.45
C TYR A 208 -3.29 -1.36 8.63
N TYR A 209 -3.69 -2.52 9.11
CA TYR A 209 -4.69 -3.37 8.48
C TYR A 209 -5.90 -3.51 9.39
N VAL A 210 -7.09 -3.21 8.88
CA VAL A 210 -8.36 -3.50 9.57
C VAL A 210 -8.83 -4.89 9.14
N ARG A 211 -9.21 -5.71 10.11
CA ARG A 211 -9.82 -7.02 9.92
C ARG A 211 -10.98 -7.18 10.91
N GLY A 212 -12.01 -7.94 10.54
CA GLY A 212 -13.18 -8.23 11.38
C GLY A 212 -14.37 -7.30 11.15
N GLU A 213 -14.23 -5.99 11.39
CA GLU A 213 -15.31 -5.01 11.18
C GLU A 213 -15.09 -4.18 9.92
N MET A 214 -16.00 -4.30 8.94
CA MET A 214 -15.99 -3.48 7.74
C MET A 214 -16.29 -2.01 8.06
N THR A 215 -15.32 -1.13 7.86
CA THR A 215 -15.46 0.30 8.14
C THR A 215 -16.39 0.99 7.14
N PRO A 216 -16.83 2.24 7.39
CA PRO A 216 -17.53 3.07 6.41
C PRO A 216 -16.75 3.30 5.10
N GLY A 217 -15.43 3.05 5.09
CA GLY A 217 -14.52 3.38 4.01
C GLY A 217 -14.14 4.87 4.01
N ARG A 218 -13.26 5.25 3.09
CA ARG A 218 -12.84 6.64 2.90
C ARG A 218 -13.99 7.52 2.41
N GLN A 219 -14.13 8.73 2.97
CA GLN A 219 -15.06 9.72 2.42
C GLN A 219 -14.41 10.48 1.26
N ARG A 220 -14.90 10.28 0.04
CA ARG A 220 -14.34 10.93 -1.16
C ARG A 220 -14.72 12.41 -1.23
N VAL A 221 -13.75 13.29 -1.00
CA VAL A 221 -13.87 14.74 -1.23
C VAL A 221 -12.96 15.16 -2.39
N GLY A 222 -13.08 14.47 -3.53
CA GLY A 222 -12.19 14.67 -4.68
C GLY A 222 -10.89 13.89 -4.58
N THR A 223 -9.78 14.50 -5.01
CA THR A 223 -8.43 13.89 -5.04
C THR A 223 -7.43 14.57 -4.11
N GLU A 224 -7.89 15.58 -3.37
CA GLU A 224 -7.11 16.32 -2.37
C GLU A 224 -6.77 15.36 -1.21
N LEU A 225 -5.56 15.49 -0.67
CA LEU A 225 -5.18 14.79 0.55
C LEU A 225 -6.22 15.04 1.62
N GLU A 226 -6.58 14.01 2.35
CA GLU A 226 -7.66 14.12 3.33
C GLU A 226 -7.37 15.13 4.45
N GLY A 227 -6.09 15.34 4.79
CA GLY A 227 -5.66 16.39 5.73
C GLY A 227 -5.71 17.83 5.17
N THR A 228 -5.85 17.98 3.84
CA THR A 228 -5.95 19.28 3.16
C THR A 228 -7.36 19.57 2.63
N ALA A 229 -8.17 18.53 2.44
CA ALA A 229 -9.60 18.62 2.15
C ALA A 229 -10.34 19.32 3.29
N ARG A 230 -11.26 20.23 2.95
CA ARG A 230 -11.97 21.11 3.92
C ARG A 230 -12.57 20.33 5.10
N LYS A 231 -12.21 20.76 6.32
CA LYS A 231 -12.56 20.19 7.64
C LYS A 231 -14.06 20.03 7.98
N ASP A 232 -14.98 20.27 7.05
CA ASP A 232 -16.43 20.24 7.29
C ASP A 232 -17.06 18.85 7.11
N VAL A 233 -16.23 17.81 7.01
CA VAL A 233 -16.70 16.46 6.69
C VAL A 233 -16.72 15.62 7.97
N SER A 234 -17.86 15.69 8.68
CA SER A 234 -18.16 14.80 9.79
C SER A 234 -18.28 13.35 9.31
N LEU A 235 -17.54 12.43 9.94
CA LEU A 235 -17.73 10.99 9.74
C LEU A 235 -19.23 10.67 9.89
N PRO A 236 -19.88 9.99 8.93
CA PRO A 236 -21.26 9.60 9.11
C PRO A 236 -21.35 8.68 10.32
N ASP A 237 -22.19 9.05 11.29
CA ASP A 237 -22.63 8.13 12.34
C ASP A 237 -23.12 6.87 11.64
N GLY A 238 -22.58 5.72 12.05
CA GLY A 238 -22.82 4.41 11.45
C GLY A 238 -24.29 3.98 11.57
N GLY A 239 -25.15 4.61 10.77
CA GLY A 239 -26.56 4.34 10.70
C GLY A 239 -26.76 2.90 10.27
N GLU A 240 -27.53 2.18 11.10
CA GLU A 240 -27.95 0.81 10.86
C GLU A 240 -28.43 0.67 9.41
N ARG A 241 -27.77 -0.21 8.66
CA ARG A 241 -28.19 -0.58 7.31
C ARG A 241 -29.56 -1.26 7.44
N GLN A 242 -30.59 -0.67 6.83
CA GLN A 242 -31.85 -1.36 6.50
C GLN A 242 -31.64 -2.31 5.33
#